data_AF-A0A562WPJ0-F1
#
_entry.id   AF-A0A562WPJ0-F1
#
_cell.length_a   1.000
_cell.length_b   1.000
_cell.length_c   1.000
_cell.angle_alpha   90.00
_cell.angle_beta   90.00
_cell.angle_gamma   90.00
#
_symmetry.space_group_name_H-M   'P 1'
#
loop_
_entity.id
_entity.type
_entity.pdbx_description
1 polymer ?
#
loop_
_entity_poly.entity_id
_entity_poly.type
_entity_poly.pdbx_seq_one_letter_code
_entity_poly.pdbx_strand_id
1 'polypeptide(L)'
;MRLTKYGHSCVRVEHDGGVLVIDPGTFSETAEALDGVDAVLITHQHPDHVDVAALTRQLDRRPFTLYGPASLATTVDGLPDVLSPVEPGQSFTAAGIPVRAYGGRHAVIHPDIPVVDNLGYLVDETVYHPGDALVAPDDVPVDTLFLPIHAPWAKFSESLDFLRAVAPRRAYALHDGLLNANGLAVLEGNFRRLSTVDYQRLTPGTRIDV
;
A
#
# COMPACT_ATOMS: atom_id res chain seq x y z
N MET A 1 -16.40 -5.89 -1.01
CA MET A 1 -15.14 -5.89 -1.78
C MET A 1 -14.24 -7.02 -1.26
N ARG A 2 -13.42 -7.69 -2.10
CA ARG A 2 -12.51 -8.75 -1.64
C ARG A 2 -11.06 -8.28 -1.68
N LEU A 3 -10.33 -8.45 -0.58
CA LEU A 3 -8.91 -8.12 -0.49
C LEU A 3 -8.07 -9.40 -0.39
N THR A 4 -6.92 -9.41 -1.03
CA THR A 4 -5.86 -10.41 -0.82
C THR A 4 -4.59 -9.69 -0.38
N LYS A 5 -4.06 -10.05 0.81
CA LYS A 5 -2.78 -9.51 1.30
C LYS A 5 -1.65 -10.41 0.83
N TYR A 6 -0.74 -9.87 0.02
CA TYR A 6 0.50 -10.54 -0.37
C TYR A 6 1.65 -10.09 0.54
N GLY A 7 2.88 -10.52 0.25
CA GLY A 7 4.07 -10.10 1.00
C GLY A 7 4.18 -8.59 1.16
N HIS A 8 4.68 -8.17 2.32
CA HIS A 8 5.18 -6.82 2.57
C HIS A 8 4.14 -5.69 2.38
N SER A 9 4.15 -4.99 1.24
CA SER A 9 3.24 -3.88 0.94
C SER A 9 2.18 -4.20 -0.12
N CYS A 10 2.22 -5.40 -0.72
CA CYS A 10 1.32 -5.71 -1.83
C CYS A 10 -0.09 -6.10 -1.37
N VAL A 11 -1.09 -5.40 -1.89
CA VAL A 11 -2.52 -5.68 -1.66
C VAL A 11 -3.24 -5.75 -2.98
N ARG A 12 -3.96 -6.86 -3.22
CA ARG A 12 -4.87 -6.99 -4.35
C ARG A 12 -6.30 -6.76 -3.91
N VAL A 13 -7.04 -6.00 -4.70
CA VAL A 13 -8.44 -5.62 -4.50
C VAL A 13 -9.25 -6.14 -5.69
N GLU A 14 -10.31 -6.87 -5.40
CA GLU A 14 -11.29 -7.35 -6.38
C GLU A 14 -12.67 -6.79 -6.01
N HIS A 15 -13.26 -6.02 -6.91
CA HIS A 15 -14.57 -5.39 -6.68
C HIS A 15 -15.32 -5.20 -8.00
N ASP A 16 -16.58 -5.65 -8.05
CA ASP A 16 -17.50 -5.49 -9.18
C ASP A 16 -16.92 -5.87 -10.56
N GLY A 17 -16.07 -6.90 -10.56
CA GLY A 17 -15.41 -7.44 -11.76
C GLY A 17 -14.08 -6.77 -12.11
N GLY A 18 -13.71 -5.68 -11.44
CA GLY A 18 -12.40 -5.02 -11.58
C GLY A 18 -11.34 -5.59 -10.64
N VAL A 19 -10.10 -5.62 -11.13
CA VAL A 19 -8.92 -6.04 -10.38
C VAL A 19 -7.93 -4.87 -10.27
N LEU A 20 -7.69 -4.43 -9.04
CA LEU A 20 -6.75 -3.38 -8.68
C LEU A 20 -5.63 -3.97 -7.80
N VAL A 21 -4.38 -3.60 -8.03
CA VAL A 21 -3.24 -4.02 -7.20
C VAL A 21 -2.48 -2.81 -6.70
N ILE A 22 -2.20 -2.76 -5.40
CA ILE A 22 -1.41 -1.71 -4.77
C ILE A 22 -0.04 -2.31 -4.41
N ASP A 23 1.02 -1.57 -4.75
CA ASP A 23 2.42 -1.86 -4.40
C ASP A 23 2.89 -3.32 -4.65
N PRO A 24 2.78 -3.85 -5.89
CA PRO A 24 3.38 -5.13 -6.28
C PRO A 24 4.91 -5.01 -6.36
N GLY A 25 5.56 -4.87 -5.22
CA GLY A 25 7.01 -4.77 -5.10
C GLY A 25 7.71 -6.11 -4.92
N THR A 26 9.04 -6.07 -5.01
CA THR A 26 9.93 -7.25 -5.07
C THR A 26 9.89 -8.18 -3.83
N PHE A 27 9.28 -7.76 -2.72
CA PHE A 27 9.09 -8.58 -1.52
C PHE A 27 7.73 -9.30 -1.48
N SER A 28 7.03 -9.35 -2.61
CA SER A 28 5.70 -9.96 -2.72
C SER A 28 5.64 -10.98 -3.85
N GLU A 29 4.58 -11.78 -3.84
CA GLU A 29 4.24 -12.73 -4.90
C GLU A 29 3.69 -11.98 -6.13
N THR A 30 4.54 -11.19 -6.80
CA THR A 30 4.12 -10.19 -7.80
C THR A 30 3.44 -10.79 -9.01
N ALA A 31 3.85 -11.98 -9.45
CA ALA A 31 3.24 -12.66 -10.59
C ALA A 31 1.78 -13.05 -10.30
N GLU A 32 1.52 -13.61 -9.13
CA GLU A 32 0.19 -13.98 -8.65
C GLU A 32 -0.66 -12.74 -8.34
N ALA A 33 -0.04 -11.72 -7.75
CA ALA A 33 -0.72 -10.47 -7.42
C ALA A 33 -1.21 -9.74 -8.67
N LEU A 34 -0.44 -9.74 -9.76
CA LEU A 34 -0.72 -9.02 -11.01
C LEU A 34 -1.58 -9.80 -12.02
N ASP A 35 -1.85 -11.09 -11.79
CA ASP A 35 -2.60 -11.89 -12.77
C ASP A 35 -4.00 -11.32 -13.03
N GLY A 36 -4.32 -11.06 -14.30
CA GLY A 36 -5.58 -10.45 -14.72
C GLY A 36 -5.82 -9.00 -14.25
N VAL A 37 -4.80 -8.29 -13.77
CA VAL A 37 -4.94 -6.90 -13.29
C VAL A 37 -5.51 -5.95 -14.36
N ASP A 38 -6.37 -5.03 -13.94
CA ASP A 38 -6.92 -3.96 -14.79
C ASP A 38 -6.29 -2.59 -14.48
N ALA A 39 -5.84 -2.36 -13.23
CA ALA A 39 -5.05 -1.20 -12.84
C ALA A 39 -4.10 -1.49 -11.67
N VAL A 40 -2.99 -0.75 -11.63
CA VAL A 40 -1.98 -0.84 -10.56
C VAL A 40 -1.81 0.54 -9.93
N LEU A 41 -1.75 0.61 -8.59
CA LEU A 41 -1.37 1.81 -7.85
C LEU A 41 0.02 1.59 -7.24
N ILE A 42 0.91 2.57 -7.37
CA ILE A 42 2.25 2.56 -6.77
C ILE A 42 2.37 3.79 -5.88
N THR A 43 2.58 3.56 -4.59
CA THR A 43 2.71 4.62 -3.60
C THR A 43 3.97 5.46 -3.85
N HIS A 44 5.10 4.81 -4.13
CA HIS A 44 6.38 5.45 -4.43
C HIS A 44 7.38 4.50 -5.12
N GLN A 45 8.55 5.04 -5.44
CA GLN A 45 9.53 4.43 -6.35
C GLN A 45 10.46 3.35 -5.76
N HIS A 46 10.34 2.97 -4.49
CA HIS A 46 11.26 1.99 -3.91
C HIS A 46 10.97 0.54 -4.39
N PRO A 47 12.00 -0.32 -4.52
CA PRO A 47 11.84 -1.65 -5.13
C PRO A 47 10.91 -2.61 -4.37
N ASP A 48 10.71 -2.42 -3.08
CA ASP A 48 9.78 -3.17 -2.23
C ASP A 48 8.31 -2.74 -2.43
N HIS A 49 8.06 -1.69 -3.21
CA HIS A 49 6.74 -1.22 -3.65
C HIS A 49 6.51 -1.38 -5.16
N VAL A 50 7.58 -1.42 -5.98
CA VAL A 50 7.47 -1.60 -7.43
C VAL A 50 8.46 -2.63 -7.97
N ASP A 51 7.94 -3.71 -8.57
CA ASP A 51 8.71 -4.66 -9.37
C ASP A 51 8.49 -4.37 -10.87
N VAL A 52 9.37 -3.53 -11.43
CA VAL A 52 9.29 -3.12 -12.85
C VAL A 52 9.32 -4.32 -13.78
N ALA A 53 10.10 -5.36 -13.47
CA ALA A 53 10.19 -6.55 -14.32
C ALA A 53 8.89 -7.35 -14.33
N ALA A 54 8.18 -7.42 -13.20
CA ALA A 54 6.85 -8.03 -13.14
C ALA A 54 5.80 -7.20 -13.89
N LEU A 55 5.85 -5.87 -13.77
CA LEU A 55 4.98 -4.98 -14.54
C LEU A 55 5.18 -5.13 -16.05
N THR A 56 6.44 -5.18 -16.53
CA THR A 56 6.75 -5.43 -17.95
C THR A 56 6.15 -6.74 -18.43
N ARG A 57 6.40 -7.84 -17.71
CA ARG A 57 5.86 -9.17 -18.07
C ARG A 57 4.34 -9.19 -18.13
N GLN A 58 3.67 -8.42 -17.27
CA GLN A 58 2.22 -8.35 -17.27
C GLN A 58 1.68 -7.50 -18.43
N LEU A 59 2.34 -6.37 -18.74
CA LEU A 59 1.99 -5.51 -19.88
C LEU A 59 2.12 -6.25 -21.21
N ASP A 60 3.14 -7.12 -21.35
CA ASP A 60 3.31 -7.97 -22.53
C ASP A 60 2.13 -8.93 -22.75
N ARG A 61 1.36 -9.24 -21.70
CA ARG A 61 0.20 -10.14 -21.74
C ARG A 61 -1.11 -9.38 -21.95
N ARG A 62 -1.29 -8.26 -21.27
CA ARG A 62 -2.51 -7.44 -21.31
C ARG A 62 -2.21 -5.99 -20.89
N PRO A 63 -2.77 -4.99 -21.59
CA PRO A 63 -2.65 -3.60 -21.14
C PRO A 63 -3.42 -3.35 -19.84
N PHE A 64 -2.83 -2.53 -18.97
CA PHE A 64 -3.45 -1.97 -17.76
C PHE A 64 -2.93 -0.55 -17.52
N THR A 65 -3.59 0.22 -16.66
CA THR A 65 -3.12 1.57 -16.29
C THR A 65 -2.35 1.53 -14.98
N LEU A 66 -1.21 2.22 -14.94
CA LEU A 66 -0.39 2.42 -13.76
C LEU A 66 -0.66 3.81 -13.18
N TYR A 67 -0.96 3.92 -11.89
CA TYR A 67 -1.14 5.18 -11.20
C TYR A 67 -0.05 5.35 -10.15
N GLY A 68 0.49 6.55 -10.00
CA GLY A 68 1.55 6.83 -9.04
C GLY A 68 1.99 8.29 -9.07
N PRO A 69 2.89 8.71 -8.17
CA PRO A 69 3.46 10.06 -8.21
C PRO A 69 4.23 10.28 -9.53
N ALA A 70 4.33 11.53 -9.99
CA ALA A 70 5.07 11.85 -11.20
C ALA A 70 6.56 11.44 -11.12
N SER A 71 7.14 11.40 -9.91
CA SER A 71 8.52 10.95 -9.68
C SER A 71 8.75 9.48 -10.10
N LEU A 72 7.68 8.68 -10.19
CA LEU A 72 7.75 7.28 -10.61
C LEU A 72 8.19 7.13 -12.06
N ALA A 73 8.01 8.16 -12.90
CA ALA A 73 8.31 8.12 -14.33
C ALA A 73 9.75 7.66 -14.61
N THR A 74 10.74 8.10 -13.82
CA THR A 74 12.14 7.66 -13.99
C THR A 74 12.33 6.18 -13.70
N THR A 75 11.60 5.62 -12.73
CA THR A 75 11.67 4.20 -12.39
C THR A 75 11.01 3.31 -13.45
N VAL A 76 9.98 3.81 -14.13
CA VAL A 76 9.20 3.06 -15.12
C VAL A 76 9.44 3.50 -16.56
N ASP A 77 10.53 4.22 -16.84
CA ASP A 77 10.86 4.78 -18.17
C ASP A 77 10.92 3.72 -19.29
N GLY A 78 11.18 2.46 -18.94
CA GLY A 78 11.16 1.32 -19.88
C GLY A 78 9.78 0.70 -20.14
N LEU A 79 8.73 1.15 -19.44
CA LEU A 79 7.36 0.72 -19.69
C LEU A 79 6.72 1.63 -20.76
N PRO A 80 5.80 1.12 -21.59
CA PRO A 80 4.98 1.97 -22.46
C PRO A 80 4.29 3.09 -21.65
N ASP A 81 3.80 4.17 -22.31
CA ASP A 81 3.08 5.31 -21.70
C ASP A 81 1.80 4.86 -20.95
N VAL A 82 1.98 4.20 -19.80
CA VAL A 82 0.93 3.59 -18.96
C VAL A 82 0.81 4.30 -17.63
N LEU A 83 1.80 5.12 -17.27
CA LEU A 83 1.78 5.92 -16.05
C LEU A 83 0.80 7.08 -16.22
N SER A 84 -0.22 7.08 -15.37
CA SER A 84 -1.11 8.19 -15.09
C SER A 84 -0.66 8.85 -13.79
N PRO A 85 0.00 10.02 -13.84
CA PRO A 85 0.45 10.72 -12.64
C PRO A 85 -0.73 11.11 -11.75
N VAL A 86 -0.53 10.97 -10.44
CA VAL A 86 -1.51 11.31 -9.41
C VAL A 86 -0.89 12.29 -8.42
N GLU A 87 -1.67 13.28 -8.01
CA GLU A 87 -1.29 14.25 -6.99
C GLU A 87 -1.98 13.96 -5.63
N PRO A 88 -1.37 14.34 -4.50
CA PRO A 88 -2.05 14.27 -3.20
C PRO A 88 -3.38 15.05 -3.21
N GLY A 89 -4.42 14.47 -2.64
CA GLY A 89 -5.78 15.02 -2.61
C GLY A 89 -6.62 14.70 -3.84
N GLN A 90 -6.02 14.22 -4.93
CA GLN A 90 -6.73 13.86 -6.15
C GLN A 90 -7.66 12.66 -5.94
N SER A 91 -8.87 12.76 -6.46
CA SER A 91 -9.81 11.64 -6.59
C SER A 91 -9.87 11.17 -8.04
N PHE A 92 -9.90 9.86 -8.25
CA PHE A 92 -9.92 9.24 -9.56
C PHE A 92 -10.57 7.85 -9.48
N THR A 93 -10.69 7.17 -10.62
CA THR A 93 -11.21 5.80 -10.69
C THR A 93 -10.17 4.90 -11.34
N ALA A 94 -9.88 3.77 -10.71
CA ALA A 94 -8.94 2.75 -11.19
C ALA A 94 -9.60 1.38 -11.15
N ALA A 95 -9.54 0.62 -12.25
CA ALA A 95 -10.26 -0.66 -12.39
C ALA A 95 -11.77 -0.58 -12.06
N GLY A 96 -12.41 0.58 -12.29
CA GLY A 96 -13.81 0.82 -11.92
C GLY A 96 -14.07 1.14 -10.44
N ILE A 97 -13.01 1.22 -9.62
CA ILE A 97 -13.10 1.47 -8.17
C ILE A 97 -12.74 2.94 -7.88
N PRO A 98 -13.53 3.68 -7.07
CA PRO A 98 -13.15 5.01 -6.61
C PRO A 98 -11.88 4.98 -5.75
N VAL A 99 -10.94 5.88 -6.02
CA VAL A 99 -9.69 6.02 -5.28
C VAL A 99 -9.43 7.48 -4.96
N ARG A 100 -8.98 7.75 -3.74
CA ARG A 100 -8.47 9.05 -3.34
C ARG A 100 -7.05 8.97 -2.83
N ALA A 101 -6.19 9.86 -3.34
CA ALA A 101 -4.80 9.94 -2.95
C ALA A 101 -4.60 10.89 -1.75
N TYR A 102 -3.68 10.54 -0.86
CA TYR A 102 -3.28 11.28 0.32
C TYR A 102 -1.74 11.33 0.43
N GLY A 103 -1.22 12.11 1.37
CA GLY A 103 0.23 12.18 1.63
C GLY A 103 0.94 13.20 0.73
N GLY A 104 1.95 12.75 0.01
CA GLY A 104 2.82 13.57 -0.84
C GLY A 104 4.30 13.47 -0.48
N ARG A 105 4.65 12.89 0.67
CA ARG A 105 6.03 12.70 1.12
C ARG A 105 6.16 11.38 1.88
N HIS A 106 7.22 10.65 1.60
CA HIS A 106 7.63 9.47 2.36
C HIS A 106 8.05 9.87 3.79
N ALA A 107 7.94 8.96 4.76
CA ALA A 107 8.48 9.13 6.09
C ALA A 107 10.02 9.32 6.06
N VAL A 108 10.58 10.07 7.02
CA VAL A 108 12.02 10.35 7.01
C VAL A 108 12.79 9.09 7.46
N ILE A 109 13.61 8.53 6.57
CA ILE A 109 14.54 7.44 6.91
C ILE A 109 15.74 7.97 7.71
N HIS A 110 16.42 8.97 7.17
CA HIS A 110 17.55 9.64 7.81
C HIS A 110 17.70 11.04 7.20
N PRO A 111 18.17 12.06 7.95
CA PRO A 111 18.38 13.41 7.40
C PRO A 111 19.28 13.49 6.17
N ASP A 112 20.20 12.54 5.99
CA ASP A 112 21.12 12.48 4.84
C ASP A 112 20.53 11.76 3.60
N ILE A 113 19.34 11.17 3.72
CA ILE A 113 18.65 10.49 2.62
C ILE A 113 17.54 11.41 2.11
N PRO A 114 17.51 11.77 0.81
CA PRO A 114 16.44 12.58 0.25
C PRO A 114 15.06 11.95 0.47
N VAL A 115 14.11 12.76 0.95
CA VAL A 115 12.71 12.34 1.08
C VAL A 115 12.06 12.37 -0.30
N VAL A 116 11.66 11.19 -0.78
CA VAL A 116 10.93 11.01 -2.04
C VAL A 116 9.43 11.24 -1.86
N ASP A 117 8.71 11.33 -2.97
CA ASP A 117 7.25 11.40 -2.95
C ASP A 117 6.67 10.06 -2.50
N ASN A 118 5.57 10.10 -1.74
CA ASN A 118 4.78 8.93 -1.38
C ASN A 118 3.31 9.30 -1.36
N LEU A 119 2.48 8.54 -2.09
CA LEU A 119 1.03 8.62 -2.01
C LEU A 119 0.48 7.52 -1.10
N GLY A 120 -0.53 7.86 -0.31
CA GLY A 120 -1.44 6.88 0.30
C GLY A 120 -2.73 6.81 -0.52
N TYR A 121 -3.36 5.64 -0.57
CA TYR A 121 -4.59 5.42 -1.34
C TYR A 121 -5.73 4.97 -0.43
N LEU A 122 -6.83 5.73 -0.44
CA LEU A 122 -8.12 5.30 0.08
C LEU A 122 -8.94 4.73 -1.07
N VAL A 123 -9.24 3.44 -0.99
CA VAL A 123 -9.99 2.70 -2.01
C VAL A 123 -11.42 2.49 -1.53
N ASP A 124 -12.36 2.84 -2.40
CA ASP A 124 -13.81 2.69 -2.19
C ASP A 124 -14.28 3.32 -0.86
N GLU A 125 -13.66 4.44 -0.48
CA GLU A 125 -13.87 5.16 0.79
C GLU A 125 -13.75 4.30 2.08
N THR A 126 -13.18 3.10 1.96
CA THR A 126 -13.28 2.06 3.00
C THR A 126 -11.89 1.55 3.42
N VAL A 127 -11.00 1.32 2.46
CA VAL A 127 -9.71 0.66 2.68
C VAL A 127 -8.57 1.65 2.47
N TYR A 128 -7.78 1.92 3.50
CA TYR A 128 -6.65 2.85 3.42
C TYR A 128 -5.31 2.12 3.39
N HIS A 129 -4.50 2.43 2.38
CA HIS A 129 -3.13 1.97 2.20
C HIS A 129 -2.18 3.18 2.14
N PRO A 130 -1.44 3.51 3.20
CA PRO A 130 -0.67 4.75 3.27
C PRO A 130 0.68 4.70 2.54
N GLY A 131 1.11 3.52 2.09
CA GLY A 131 2.49 3.32 1.65
C GLY A 131 3.45 3.55 2.82
N ASP A 132 4.56 4.22 2.54
CA ASP A 132 5.61 4.50 3.53
C ASP A 132 5.48 5.91 4.11
N ALA A 133 4.26 6.24 4.53
CA ALA A 133 3.96 7.49 5.22
C ALA A 133 2.98 7.25 6.38
N LEU A 134 2.97 8.19 7.33
CA LEU A 134 2.06 8.17 8.48
C LEU A 134 1.11 9.39 8.41
N VAL A 135 0.40 9.52 7.29
CA VAL A 135 -0.54 10.62 7.03
C VAL A 135 -1.96 10.08 7.14
N ALA A 136 -2.71 10.53 8.16
CA ALA A 136 -4.09 10.08 8.36
C ALA A 136 -5.05 10.87 7.44
N PRO A 137 -6.00 10.22 6.74
CA PRO A 137 -7.14 10.90 6.14
C PRO A 137 -7.95 11.57 7.26
N ASP A 138 -8.13 12.88 7.20
CA ASP A 138 -8.81 13.68 8.23
C ASP A 138 -10.26 14.01 7.88
N ASP A 139 -10.71 13.64 6.68
CA ASP A 139 -11.99 14.05 6.10
C ASP A 139 -12.93 12.89 5.77
N VAL A 140 -12.54 11.66 6.08
CA VAL A 140 -13.32 10.45 5.82
C VAL A 140 -13.01 9.37 6.87
N PRO A 141 -14.03 8.68 7.42
CA PRO A 141 -13.78 7.55 8.31
C PRO A 141 -13.16 6.37 7.54
N VAL A 142 -12.09 5.79 8.07
CA VAL A 142 -11.47 4.59 7.50
C VAL A 142 -12.04 3.35 8.18
N ASP A 143 -12.54 2.37 7.41
CA ASP A 143 -12.98 1.09 7.98
C ASP A 143 -11.78 0.15 8.22
N THR A 144 -10.95 -0.01 7.20
CA THR A 144 -9.83 -0.95 7.18
C THR A 144 -8.54 -0.23 6.85
N LEU A 145 -7.57 -0.29 7.76
CA LEU A 145 -6.22 0.26 7.58
C LEU A 145 -5.19 -0.83 7.30
N PHE A 146 -4.38 -0.68 6.26
CA PHE A 146 -3.11 -1.40 6.16
C PHE A 146 -2.01 -0.59 6.85
N LEU A 147 -1.64 -0.99 8.06
CA LEU A 147 -0.77 -0.25 8.98
C LEU A 147 0.70 -0.60 8.76
N PRO A 148 1.58 0.32 8.34
CA PRO A 148 3.03 0.09 8.31
C PRO A 148 3.56 -0.15 9.72
N ILE A 149 4.11 -1.35 9.97
CA ILE A 149 4.54 -1.74 11.32
C ILE A 149 6.05 -1.68 11.55
N HIS A 150 6.87 -1.66 10.49
CA HIS A 150 8.31 -1.69 10.65
C HIS A 150 9.06 -1.31 9.37
N ALA A 151 9.98 -0.36 9.44
CA ALA A 151 10.92 -0.02 8.39
C ALA A 151 12.13 0.71 9.02
N PRO A 152 13.22 0.98 8.29
CA PRO A 152 14.31 1.80 8.81
C PRO A 152 13.87 3.20 9.29
N TRP A 153 12.78 3.73 8.73
CA TRP A 153 12.17 5.01 9.11
C TRP A 153 11.18 4.92 10.28
N ALA A 154 10.73 3.72 10.66
CA ALA A 154 9.58 3.57 11.55
C ALA A 154 9.98 3.36 13.01
N LYS A 155 9.36 4.11 13.93
CA LYS A 155 9.31 3.76 15.36
C LYS A 155 7.92 3.23 15.71
N PHE A 156 7.86 2.21 16.56
CA PHE A 156 6.59 1.64 17.02
C PHE A 156 5.61 2.70 17.55
N SER A 157 6.09 3.67 18.32
CA SER A 157 5.25 4.74 18.87
C SER A 157 4.55 5.56 17.78
N GLU A 158 5.25 5.85 16.68
CA GLU A 158 4.71 6.63 15.56
C GLU A 158 3.65 5.82 14.80
N SER A 159 3.88 4.52 14.57
CA SER A 159 2.86 3.63 13.98
C SER A 159 1.64 3.48 14.89
N LEU A 160 1.81 3.42 16.21
CA LEU A 160 0.71 3.35 17.17
C LEU A 160 -0.10 4.66 17.22
N ASP A 161 0.58 5.80 17.21
CA ASP A 161 -0.09 7.11 17.18
C ASP A 161 -0.81 7.33 15.86
N PHE A 162 -0.23 6.88 14.74
CA PHE A 162 -0.89 6.86 13.43
C PHE A 162 -2.14 5.97 13.43
N LEU A 163 -2.06 4.75 13.97
CA LEU A 163 -3.23 3.86 14.13
C LEU A 163 -4.36 4.55 14.92
N ARG A 164 -4.02 5.28 15.98
CA ARG A 164 -5.00 6.02 16.80
C ARG A 164 -5.55 7.25 16.10
N ALA A 165 -4.74 7.94 15.30
CA ALA A 165 -5.16 9.10 14.53
C ALA A 165 -6.14 8.71 13.41
N VAL A 166 -5.88 7.60 12.72
CA VAL A 166 -6.79 7.06 11.70
C VAL A 166 -8.07 6.49 12.33
N ALA A 167 -7.96 5.94 13.55
CA ALA A 167 -9.05 5.34 14.31
C ALA A 167 -9.92 4.34 13.49
N PRO A 168 -9.31 3.38 12.76
CA PRO A 168 -10.07 2.50 11.89
C PRO A 168 -10.84 1.46 12.70
N ARG A 169 -11.87 0.84 12.10
CA ARG A 169 -12.55 -0.30 12.75
C ARG A 169 -11.61 -1.50 12.90
N ARG A 170 -10.79 -1.77 11.89
CA ARG A 170 -9.79 -2.85 11.88
C ARG A 170 -8.50 -2.42 11.19
N ALA A 171 -7.41 -3.06 11.57
CA ALA A 171 -6.10 -2.81 10.99
C ALA A 171 -5.35 -4.11 10.68
N TYR A 172 -4.74 -4.16 9.50
CA TYR A 172 -3.89 -5.24 9.06
C TYR A 172 -2.45 -4.77 8.94
N ALA A 173 -1.49 -5.61 9.37
CA ALA A 173 -0.08 -5.29 9.23
C ALA A 173 0.32 -5.08 7.75
N LEU A 174 1.13 -4.05 7.53
CA LEU A 174 1.81 -3.71 6.29
C LEU A 174 3.31 -3.54 6.58
N HIS A 175 4.15 -3.74 5.57
CA HIS A 175 5.60 -3.53 5.66
C HIS A 175 6.25 -4.43 6.74
N ASP A 176 5.87 -5.71 6.77
CA ASP A 176 6.29 -6.69 7.78
C ASP A 176 7.45 -7.59 7.32
N GLY A 177 7.82 -7.54 6.02
CA GLY A 177 8.77 -8.46 5.39
C GLY A 177 10.20 -8.45 5.94
N LEU A 178 10.61 -7.42 6.70
CA LEU A 178 11.93 -7.35 7.34
C LEU A 178 11.95 -7.99 8.73
N LEU A 179 10.80 -8.38 9.27
CA LEU A 179 10.69 -8.90 10.63
C LEU A 179 10.78 -10.43 10.64
N ASN A 180 11.54 -10.96 11.59
CA ASN A 180 11.44 -12.37 11.97
C ASN A 180 10.26 -12.59 12.95
N ALA A 181 10.03 -13.86 13.31
CA ALA A 181 8.95 -14.25 14.22
C ALA A 181 8.97 -13.50 15.57
N ASN A 182 10.15 -13.20 16.12
CA ASN A 182 10.27 -12.49 17.38
C ASN A 182 9.80 -11.04 17.26
N GLY A 183 10.23 -10.34 16.20
CA GLY A 183 9.82 -8.97 15.94
C GLY A 183 8.31 -8.84 15.70
N LEU A 184 7.74 -9.77 14.92
CA LEU A 184 6.31 -9.85 14.70
C LEU A 184 5.53 -10.04 16.01
N ALA A 185 5.94 -11.00 16.85
CA ALA A 185 5.28 -11.27 18.12
C ALA A 185 5.29 -10.07 19.08
N VAL A 186 6.40 -9.33 19.15
CA VAL A 186 6.52 -8.13 19.99
C VAL A 186 5.57 -7.03 19.51
N LEU A 187 5.56 -6.73 18.21
CA LEU A 187 4.71 -5.66 17.66
C LEU A 187 3.23 -6.02 17.78
N GLU A 188 2.85 -7.26 17.43
CA GLU A 188 1.47 -7.74 17.55
C GLU A 188 0.96 -7.64 18.99
N GLY A 189 1.76 -8.10 19.97
CA GLY A 189 1.41 -7.99 21.38
C GLY A 189 1.24 -6.54 21.84
N ASN A 190 2.08 -5.62 21.36
CA ASN A 190 1.98 -4.20 21.72
C ASN A 190 0.77 -3.52 21.09
N PHE A 191 0.48 -3.73 19.80
CA PHE A 191 -0.71 -3.15 19.16
C PHE A 191 -2.00 -3.62 19.83
N ARG A 192 -2.14 -4.92 20.10
CA ARG A 192 -3.33 -5.47 20.79
C ARG A 192 -3.50 -4.97 22.22
N ARG A 193 -2.40 -4.69 22.93
CA ARG A 193 -2.44 -4.21 24.32
C ARG A 193 -2.70 -2.71 24.42
N LEU A 194 -2.25 -1.92 23.44
CA LEU A 194 -2.23 -0.45 23.51
C LEU A 194 -3.28 0.22 22.62
N SER A 195 -4.03 -0.55 21.83
CA SER A 195 -5.13 -0.08 20.99
C SER A 195 -6.38 -0.94 21.19
N THR A 196 -7.54 -0.35 20.97
CA THR A 196 -8.84 -1.05 20.95
C THR A 196 -9.24 -1.49 19.53
N VAL A 197 -8.45 -1.14 18.51
CA VAL A 197 -8.69 -1.53 17.11
C VAL A 197 -8.49 -3.03 16.96
N ASP A 198 -9.34 -3.69 16.16
CA ASP A 198 -9.14 -5.09 15.75
C ASP A 198 -7.90 -5.19 14.85
N TYR A 199 -6.74 -5.43 15.46
CA TYR A 199 -5.44 -5.55 14.81
C TYR A 199 -5.06 -7.01 14.55
N GLN A 200 -4.69 -7.30 13.31
CA GLN A 200 -4.26 -8.63 12.90
C GLN A 200 -3.11 -8.55 11.89
N ARG A 201 -2.26 -9.56 11.88
CA ARG A 201 -1.32 -9.79 10.78
C ARG A 201 -1.88 -10.88 9.88
N LEU A 202 -2.04 -10.58 8.59
CA LEU A 202 -2.44 -11.56 7.59
C LEU A 202 -1.19 -12.24 7.00
N THR A 203 -1.22 -13.56 6.82
CA THR A 203 -0.19 -14.26 6.05
C THR A 203 -0.32 -13.93 4.56
N PRO A 204 0.78 -13.87 3.80
CA PRO A 204 0.71 -13.69 2.34
C PRO A 204 -0.25 -14.70 1.69
N GLY A 205 -1.07 -14.21 0.75
CA GLY A 205 -2.15 -14.96 0.08
C GLY A 205 -3.46 -15.03 0.86
N THR A 206 -3.54 -14.48 2.08
CA THR A 206 -4.79 -14.47 2.85
C THR A 206 -5.83 -13.58 2.18
N ARG A 207 -7.05 -14.10 2.05
CA ARG A 207 -8.21 -13.39 1.49
C ARG A 207 -9.16 -12.98 2.59
N ILE A 208 -9.70 -11.78 2.50
CA ILE A 208 -10.71 -11.25 3.41
C ILE A 208 -11.79 -10.50 2.63
N ASP A 209 -13.01 -10.53 3.14
CA ASP A 209 -14.10 -9.70 2.66
C ASP A 209 -14.22 -8.45 3.53
N VAL A 210 -14.35 -7.31 2.86
CA VAL A 210 -14.56 -5.99 3.46
C VAL A 210 -15.81 -5.33 2.94
#